data_AF-A0A7S4JHR4-F1
#
_entry.id   AF-A0A7S4JHR4-F1
#
_cell.length_a   1.000
_cell.length_b   1.000
_cell.length_c   1.000
_cell.angle_alpha   90.00
_cell.angle_beta   90.00
_cell.angle_gamma   90.00
#
_symmetry.space_group_name_H-M   'P 1'
#
loop_
_entity.id
_entity.type
_entity.pdbx_description
1 polymer ?
#
loop_
_entity_poly.entity_id
_entity_poly.type
_entity_poly.pdbx_seq_one_letter_code
_entity_poly.pdbx_strand_id
1 'polypeptide(L)'
;MAAAQVFVGAALCSGQELGLLIDESESYSNQMLEYKQHTIYMAFVLVKRAMLILRHGFPGSPKRIRILMEEAMDNKNAEENCESAPTYPYYDMLTNFYCMWLEYLFGEYELCWQTAQKNKDIARQSVGRFPIVCNHTFYSGLAALELARKHFKTEYRIAIERAITQMKTWAALAPWNCQHKVHLLNAEYAYLKGDTAGAAKLYDIAIQVAGNHKFIHEEALALERAGVFYQENGDIEKGTTCFRKAHDGYTKWGATSKASQVQERYDLM
;
A
#
# COMPACT_ATOMS: atom_id res chain seq x y z
N MET A 1 -0.38 19.69 -15.45
CA MET A 1 0.06 18.48 -16.20
C MET A 1 0.83 17.53 -15.30
N ALA A 2 2.07 17.81 -14.88
CA ALA A 2 2.75 17.03 -13.82
C ALA A 2 1.95 16.96 -12.49
N ALA A 3 1.18 18.00 -12.18
CA ALA A 3 0.26 18.04 -11.06
C ALA A 3 -0.87 16.98 -11.13
N ALA A 4 -1.34 16.61 -12.33
CA ALA A 4 -2.40 15.61 -12.49
C ALA A 4 -1.89 14.20 -12.15
N GLN A 5 -0.65 13.89 -12.52
CA GLN A 5 0.01 12.63 -12.17
C GLN A 5 0.23 12.52 -10.65
N VAL A 6 0.72 13.61 -10.03
CA VAL A 6 0.88 13.68 -8.57
C VAL A 6 -0.48 13.54 -7.88
N PHE A 7 -1.52 14.16 -8.44
CA PHE A 7 -2.89 14.05 -7.94
C PHE A 7 -3.40 12.61 -7.96
N VAL A 8 -3.36 11.89 -9.09
CA VAL A 8 -3.87 10.50 -9.16
C VAL A 8 -3.13 9.59 -8.19
N GLY A 9 -1.80 9.68 -8.13
CA GLY A 9 -1.02 8.90 -7.15
C GLY A 9 -1.34 9.25 -5.69
N ALA A 10 -1.52 10.54 -5.38
CA ALA A 10 -1.89 10.99 -4.05
C ALA A 10 -3.32 10.61 -3.67
N ALA A 11 -4.27 10.70 -4.61
CA ALA A 11 -5.68 10.33 -4.42
C ALA A 11 -5.81 8.83 -4.18
N LEU A 12 -5.06 8.01 -4.92
CA LEU A 12 -4.95 6.58 -4.68
C LEU A 12 -4.42 6.30 -3.26
N CYS A 13 -3.31 6.94 -2.89
CA CYS A 13 -2.72 6.84 -1.53
C CYS A 13 -3.60 7.44 -0.42
N SER A 14 -4.67 8.15 -0.78
CA SER A 14 -5.64 8.75 0.17
C SER A 14 -6.96 7.98 0.22
N GLY A 15 -7.07 6.88 -0.53
CA GLY A 15 -8.24 6.01 -0.49
C GLY A 15 -9.43 6.48 -1.31
N GLN A 16 -9.22 7.30 -2.35
CA GLN A 16 -10.29 7.55 -3.31
C GLN A 16 -10.68 6.25 -4.03
N GLU A 17 -11.95 6.16 -4.41
CA GLU A 17 -12.54 4.98 -5.05
C GLU A 17 -11.82 4.68 -6.37
N LEU A 18 -11.44 3.40 -6.54
CA LEU A 18 -10.55 2.98 -7.61
C LEU A 18 -11.18 3.13 -8.99
N GLY A 19 -12.47 2.90 -9.15
CA GLY A 19 -13.17 3.03 -10.43
C GLY A 19 -13.08 4.44 -10.99
N LEU A 20 -13.42 5.45 -10.21
CA LEU A 20 -13.29 6.85 -10.59
C LEU A 20 -11.84 7.20 -10.97
N LEU A 21 -10.86 6.75 -10.16
CA LEU A 21 -9.46 7.03 -10.43
C LEU A 21 -8.91 6.33 -11.68
N ILE A 22 -9.40 5.14 -12.01
CA ILE A 22 -9.02 4.43 -13.24
C ILE A 22 -9.47 5.22 -14.47
N ASP A 23 -10.72 5.68 -14.46
CA ASP A 23 -11.31 6.46 -15.56
C ASP A 23 -10.59 7.82 -15.72
N GLU A 24 -10.34 8.51 -14.61
CA GLU A 24 -9.56 9.76 -14.61
C GLU A 24 -8.12 9.55 -15.11
N SER A 25 -7.46 8.48 -14.64
CA SER A 25 -6.10 8.16 -15.06
C SER A 25 -6.01 7.88 -16.56
N GLU A 26 -7.04 7.29 -17.16
CA GLU A 26 -7.12 7.04 -18.61
C GLU A 26 -7.30 8.33 -19.40
N SER A 27 -8.22 9.20 -18.96
CA SER A 27 -8.40 10.51 -19.58
C SER A 27 -7.11 11.32 -19.56
N TYR A 28 -6.42 11.38 -18.40
CA TYR A 28 -5.16 12.11 -18.30
C TYR A 28 -4.03 11.46 -19.10
N SER A 29 -3.93 10.13 -19.13
CA SER A 29 -2.88 9.46 -19.90
C SER A 29 -3.03 9.75 -21.40
N ASN A 30 -4.25 9.72 -21.94
CA ASN A 30 -4.49 10.02 -23.35
C ASN A 30 -4.06 11.45 -23.71
N GLN A 31 -4.36 12.43 -22.86
CA GLN A 31 -3.89 13.80 -23.04
C GLN A 31 -2.36 13.90 -22.99
N MET A 32 -1.70 13.20 -22.05
CA MET A 32 -0.23 13.23 -21.99
C MET A 32 0.40 12.67 -23.27
N LEU A 33 -0.22 11.65 -23.86
CA LEU A 33 0.22 11.07 -25.12
C LEU A 33 0.07 12.06 -26.28
N GLU A 34 -1.09 12.74 -26.40
CA GLU A 34 -1.31 13.80 -27.39
C GLU A 34 -0.28 14.93 -27.29
N TYR A 35 0.09 15.30 -26.06
CA TYR A 35 1.11 16.31 -25.80
C TYR A 35 2.55 15.81 -25.88
N LYS A 36 2.76 14.54 -26.26
CA LYS A 36 4.08 13.90 -26.36
C LYS A 36 4.86 13.94 -25.03
N GLN A 37 4.16 13.95 -23.90
CA GLN A 37 4.73 13.91 -22.55
C GLN A 37 4.93 12.46 -22.08
N HIS A 38 5.76 11.70 -22.80
CA HIS A 38 5.96 10.27 -22.55
C HIS A 38 6.34 9.94 -21.10
N THR A 39 7.13 10.79 -20.43
CA THR A 39 7.50 10.55 -19.03
C THR A 39 6.34 10.56 -18.05
N ILE A 40 5.43 11.51 -18.24
CA ILE A 40 4.27 11.65 -17.36
C ILE A 40 3.24 10.57 -17.72
N TYR A 41 3.11 10.26 -19.01
CA TYR A 41 2.29 9.15 -19.48
C TYR A 41 2.70 7.81 -18.84
N MET A 42 3.99 7.45 -18.83
CA MET A 42 4.44 6.19 -18.22
C MET A 42 4.15 6.11 -16.73
N ALA A 43 4.23 7.23 -16.01
CA ALA A 43 3.81 7.26 -14.61
C ALA A 43 2.30 7.00 -14.42
N PHE A 44 1.45 7.42 -15.37
CA PHE A 44 0.03 7.07 -15.38
C PHE A 44 -0.20 5.59 -15.69
N VAL A 45 0.57 5.01 -16.61
CA VAL A 45 0.51 3.56 -16.91
C VAL A 45 0.79 2.74 -15.65
N LEU A 46 1.83 3.11 -14.87
CA LEU A 46 2.19 2.40 -13.64
C LEU A 46 1.11 2.49 -12.55
N VAL A 47 0.58 3.69 -12.28
CA VAL A 47 -0.49 3.84 -11.26
C VAL A 47 -1.78 3.15 -11.70
N LYS A 48 -2.16 3.26 -12.98
CA LYS A 48 -3.32 2.54 -13.54
C LYS A 48 -3.14 1.04 -13.41
N ARG A 49 -1.95 0.52 -13.68
CA ARG A 49 -1.65 -0.91 -13.54
C ARG A 49 -1.83 -1.39 -12.09
N ALA A 50 -1.37 -0.62 -11.11
CA ALA A 50 -1.58 -0.94 -9.70
C ALA A 50 -3.08 -0.97 -9.32
N MET A 51 -3.87 0.00 -9.79
CA MET A 51 -5.32 0.04 -9.55
C MET A 51 -6.05 -1.14 -10.21
N LEU A 52 -5.65 -1.52 -11.44
CA LEU A 52 -6.22 -2.68 -12.13
C LEU A 52 -5.88 -3.99 -11.42
N ILE A 53 -4.68 -4.12 -10.84
CA ILE A 53 -4.32 -5.28 -10.00
C ILE A 53 -5.21 -5.36 -8.76
N LEU A 54 -5.44 -4.23 -8.07
CA LEU A 54 -6.32 -4.20 -6.89
C LEU A 54 -7.78 -4.54 -7.26
N ARG A 55 -8.24 -4.09 -8.43
CA ARG A 55 -9.63 -4.28 -8.87
C ARG A 55 -9.88 -5.65 -9.47
N HIS A 56 -9.06 -6.08 -10.43
CA HIS A 56 -9.30 -7.28 -11.25
C HIS A 56 -8.37 -8.45 -10.93
N GLY A 57 -7.32 -8.20 -10.13
CA GLY A 57 -6.35 -9.22 -9.75
C GLY A 57 -5.28 -9.47 -10.80
N PHE A 58 -4.61 -10.60 -10.65
CA PHE A 58 -3.53 -11.04 -11.53
C PHE A 58 -3.50 -12.56 -11.61
N PRO A 59 -3.03 -13.12 -12.74
CA PRO A 59 -2.88 -14.55 -12.88
C PRO A 59 -1.68 -15.07 -12.08
N GLY A 60 -1.93 -16.04 -11.18
CA GLY A 60 -0.89 -16.78 -10.47
C GLY A 60 -0.42 -16.11 -9.18
N SER A 61 0.85 -16.30 -8.84
CA SER A 61 1.41 -15.84 -7.56
C SER A 61 1.55 -14.31 -7.51
N PRO A 62 1.36 -13.66 -6.34
CA PRO A 62 1.63 -12.23 -6.19
C PRO A 62 3.10 -11.84 -6.46
N LYS A 63 4.03 -12.79 -6.49
CA LYS A 63 5.40 -12.59 -7.01
C LYS A 63 5.42 -12.11 -8.47
N ARG A 64 4.34 -12.33 -9.22
CA ARG A 64 4.18 -11.86 -10.60
C ARG A 64 3.82 -10.38 -10.71
N ILE A 65 3.45 -9.71 -9.61
CA ILE A 65 3.10 -8.27 -9.61
C ILE A 65 4.20 -7.45 -10.29
N ARG A 66 5.47 -7.69 -9.97
CA ARG A 66 6.59 -6.98 -10.60
C ARG A 66 6.64 -7.17 -12.11
N ILE A 67 6.53 -8.42 -12.56
CA ILE A 67 6.52 -8.75 -14.00
C ILE A 67 5.38 -8.01 -14.69
N LEU A 68 4.19 -8.00 -14.09
CA LEU A 68 3.02 -7.34 -14.66
C LEU A 68 3.15 -5.81 -14.71
N MET A 69 3.95 -5.22 -13.82
CA MET A 69 4.26 -3.78 -13.82
C MET A 69 5.32 -3.46 -14.89
N GLU A 70 6.32 -4.32 -15.05
CA GLU A 70 7.37 -4.20 -16.07
C GLU A 70 6.80 -4.40 -17.49
N GLU A 71 6.00 -5.45 -17.71
CA GLU A 71 5.28 -5.70 -18.97
C GLU A 71 4.38 -4.54 -19.38
N ALA A 72 3.76 -3.85 -18.42
CA ALA A 72 2.91 -2.69 -18.72
C ALA A 72 3.71 -1.52 -19.31
N MET A 73 4.96 -1.33 -18.87
CA MET A 73 5.85 -0.33 -19.45
C MET A 73 6.36 -0.76 -20.81
N ASP A 74 6.77 -2.02 -20.95
CA ASP A 74 7.35 -2.55 -22.20
C ASP A 74 6.34 -2.54 -23.35
N ASN A 75 5.10 -3.00 -23.10
CA ASN A 75 4.04 -3.00 -24.10
C ASN A 75 3.74 -1.59 -24.60
N LYS A 76 3.75 -0.60 -23.70
CA LYS A 76 3.47 0.80 -24.07
C LYS A 76 4.63 1.46 -24.81
N ASN A 77 5.87 1.18 -24.43
CA ASN A 77 7.04 1.62 -25.20
C ASN A 77 7.02 1.06 -26.63
N ALA A 78 6.64 -0.21 -26.79
CA ALA A 78 6.53 -0.87 -28.08
C ALA A 78 5.39 -0.30 -28.95
N GLU A 79 4.21 -0.05 -28.38
CA GLU A 79 3.08 0.58 -29.08
C GLU A 79 3.42 2.00 -29.60
N GLU A 80 4.26 2.74 -28.87
CA GLU A 80 4.56 4.14 -29.17
C GLU A 80 5.84 4.36 -29.98
N ASN A 81 6.54 3.28 -30.38
CA ASN A 81 7.87 3.34 -31.03
C ASN A 81 8.84 4.28 -30.28
N CYS A 82 8.70 4.38 -28.96
CA CYS A 82 9.61 5.16 -28.15
C CYS A 82 10.91 4.34 -28.04
N GLU A 83 12.07 4.94 -28.35
CA GLU A 83 13.36 4.35 -27.95
C GLU A 83 13.25 3.98 -26.48
N SER A 84 13.67 2.76 -26.11
CA SER A 84 13.58 2.26 -24.74
C SER A 84 14.09 3.33 -23.81
N ALA A 85 13.15 4.00 -23.12
CA ALA A 85 13.49 5.17 -22.34
C ALA A 85 14.57 4.71 -21.34
N PRO A 86 15.78 5.31 -21.36
CA PRO A 86 16.85 4.87 -20.47
C PRO A 86 16.27 4.79 -19.07
N THR A 87 16.42 3.65 -18.40
CA THR A 87 15.72 3.30 -17.16
C THR A 87 15.79 4.48 -16.19
N TYR A 88 14.74 5.30 -16.20
CA TYR A 88 14.79 6.56 -15.46
C TYR A 88 14.65 6.16 -14.00
N PRO A 89 15.55 6.59 -13.10
CA PRO A 89 15.46 6.29 -11.67
C PRO A 89 14.08 6.59 -11.06
N TYR A 90 13.33 7.50 -11.71
CA TYR A 90 11.94 7.81 -11.40
C TYR A 90 10.95 6.64 -11.62
N TYR A 91 11.01 5.93 -12.74
CA TYR A 91 10.09 4.80 -12.98
C TYR A 91 10.42 3.62 -12.10
N ASP A 92 11.71 3.33 -11.91
CA ASP A 92 12.14 2.28 -10.98
C ASP A 92 11.63 2.57 -9.56
N MET A 93 11.72 3.84 -9.12
CA MET A 93 11.18 4.26 -7.83
C MET A 93 9.66 4.05 -7.74
N LEU A 94 8.89 4.46 -8.77
CA LEU A 94 7.44 4.27 -8.80
C LEU A 94 7.04 2.79 -8.85
N THR A 95 7.66 2.01 -9.73
CA THR A 95 7.45 0.57 -9.87
C THR A 95 7.74 -0.12 -8.55
N ASN A 96 8.89 0.16 -7.93
CA ASN A 96 9.23 -0.43 -6.63
C ASN A 96 8.24 0.00 -5.54
N PHE A 97 7.75 1.25 -5.53
CA PHE A 97 6.74 1.68 -4.56
C PHE A 97 5.43 0.91 -4.73
N TYR A 98 4.87 0.85 -5.94
CA TYR A 98 3.60 0.15 -6.18
C TYR A 98 3.74 -1.36 -5.98
N CYS A 99 4.85 -1.97 -6.42
CA CYS A 99 5.14 -3.38 -6.14
C CYS A 99 5.17 -3.64 -4.63
N MET A 100 5.97 -2.88 -3.87
CA MET A 100 6.04 -3.03 -2.41
C MET A 100 4.67 -2.91 -1.75
N TRP A 101 3.88 -1.91 -2.16
CA TRP A 101 2.55 -1.69 -1.59
C TRP A 101 1.60 -2.86 -1.88
N LEU A 102 1.54 -3.31 -3.13
CA LEU A 102 0.70 -4.44 -3.53
C LEU A 102 1.18 -5.75 -2.90
N GLU A 103 2.49 -5.99 -2.84
CA GLU A 103 3.10 -7.15 -2.19
C GLU A 103 2.66 -7.24 -0.72
N TYR A 104 2.65 -6.11 0.00
CA TYR A 104 2.14 -6.07 1.38
C TYR A 104 0.64 -6.38 1.43
N LEU A 105 -0.17 -5.69 0.62
CA LEU A 105 -1.62 -5.87 0.62
C LEU A 105 -2.01 -7.32 0.29
N PHE A 106 -1.30 -7.98 -0.63
CA PHE A 106 -1.54 -9.38 -0.97
C PHE A 106 -0.79 -10.38 -0.06
N GLY A 107 -0.17 -9.93 1.04
CA GLY A 107 0.38 -10.78 2.09
C GLY A 107 1.78 -11.36 1.84
N GLU A 108 2.47 -10.91 0.78
CA GLU A 108 3.86 -11.27 0.47
C GLU A 108 4.85 -10.40 1.26
N TYR A 109 4.83 -10.50 2.59
CA TYR A 109 5.59 -9.60 3.47
C TYR A 109 7.12 -9.66 3.27
N GLU A 110 7.67 -10.85 2.97
CA GLU A 110 9.10 -11.00 2.69
C GLU A 110 9.49 -10.30 1.38
N LEU A 111 8.65 -10.42 0.34
CA LEU A 111 8.89 -9.74 -0.93
C LEU A 111 8.74 -8.23 -0.78
N CYS A 112 7.69 -7.77 -0.08
CA CYS A 112 7.50 -6.36 0.29
C CYS A 112 8.74 -5.80 0.99
N TRP A 113 9.28 -6.50 1.98
CA TRP A 113 10.50 -6.11 2.67
C TRP A 113 11.67 -5.97 1.70
N GLN A 114 11.93 -7.00 0.88
CA GLN A 114 13.02 -6.98 -0.10
C GLN A 114 12.88 -5.82 -1.10
N THR A 115 11.67 -5.57 -1.60
CA THR A 115 11.38 -4.45 -2.51
C THR A 115 11.57 -3.10 -1.81
N ALA A 116 11.10 -2.95 -0.56
CA ALA A 116 11.27 -1.72 0.22
C ALA A 116 12.76 -1.37 0.40
N GLN A 117 13.61 -2.38 0.58
CA GLN A 117 15.06 -2.23 0.77
C GLN A 117 15.81 -1.81 -0.49
N LYS A 118 15.21 -1.94 -1.69
CA LYS A 118 15.76 -1.38 -2.93
C LYS A 118 15.57 0.13 -3.02
N ASN A 119 14.60 0.67 -2.28
CA ASN A 119 14.20 2.08 -2.26
C ASN A 119 14.66 2.82 -0.99
N LYS A 120 15.87 2.55 -0.47
CA LYS A 120 16.34 3.15 0.81
C LYS A 120 16.41 4.68 0.79
N ASP A 121 16.61 5.26 -0.39
CA ASP A 121 16.72 6.71 -0.59
C ASP A 121 15.43 7.34 -1.16
N ILE A 122 14.28 6.68 -1.00
CA ILE A 122 13.01 7.15 -1.58
C ILE A 122 12.67 8.60 -1.18
N ALA A 123 13.01 9.02 0.04
CA ALA A 123 12.79 10.38 0.51
C ALA A 123 13.56 11.42 -0.32
N ARG A 124 14.79 11.09 -0.75
CA ARG A 124 15.62 11.95 -1.60
C ARG A 124 15.19 11.89 -3.06
N GLN A 125 14.70 10.74 -3.52
CA GLN A 125 14.22 10.52 -4.89
C GLN A 125 12.79 11.05 -5.13
N SER A 126 12.04 11.32 -4.06
CA SER A 126 10.61 11.65 -4.10
C SER A 126 10.30 13.00 -3.44
N VAL A 127 11.20 13.99 -3.60
CA VAL A 127 10.98 15.34 -3.09
C VAL A 127 9.64 15.88 -3.60
N GLY A 128 8.81 16.39 -2.68
CA GLY A 128 7.46 16.87 -3.00
C GLY A 128 6.39 15.78 -3.21
N ARG A 129 6.71 14.50 -3.00
CA ARG A 129 5.77 13.36 -3.13
C ARG A 129 5.55 12.68 -1.79
N PHE A 130 5.11 13.46 -0.81
CA PHE A 130 4.89 13.00 0.57
C PHE A 130 4.04 11.70 0.66
N PRO A 131 2.94 11.51 -0.08
CA PRO A 131 2.15 10.28 0.00
C PRO A 131 2.95 9.00 -0.30
N ILE A 132 3.87 9.05 -1.26
CA ILE A 132 4.73 7.90 -1.62
C ILE A 132 5.72 7.60 -0.49
N VAL A 133 6.41 8.63 0.02
CA VAL A 133 7.41 8.47 1.09
C VAL A 133 6.77 8.03 2.40
N CYS A 134 5.57 8.58 2.70
CA CYS A 134 4.77 8.21 3.85
C CYS A 134 4.35 6.74 3.76
N ASN A 135 3.72 6.33 2.66
CA ASN A 135 3.28 4.95 2.51
C ASN A 135 4.44 3.95 2.45
N HIS A 136 5.56 4.29 1.79
CA HIS A 136 6.76 3.45 1.81
C HIS A 136 7.24 3.17 3.23
N THR A 137 7.39 4.21 4.04
CA THR A 137 7.84 4.07 5.44
C THR A 137 6.86 3.23 6.26
N PHE A 138 5.56 3.44 6.05
CA PHE A 138 4.49 2.74 6.76
C PHE A 138 4.47 1.24 6.44
N TYR A 139 4.38 0.87 5.15
CA TYR A 139 4.32 -0.52 4.72
C TYR A 139 5.64 -1.27 4.94
N SER A 140 6.78 -0.60 4.80
CA SER A 140 8.08 -1.18 5.18
C SER A 140 8.14 -1.53 6.67
N GLY A 141 7.64 -0.65 7.55
CA GLY A 141 7.54 -0.90 8.98
C GLY A 141 6.61 -2.06 9.33
N LEU A 142 5.44 -2.12 8.70
CA LEU A 142 4.49 -3.22 8.88
C LEU A 142 5.06 -4.57 8.38
N ALA A 143 5.72 -4.59 7.22
CA ALA A 143 6.37 -5.81 6.73
C ALA A 143 7.45 -6.29 7.72
N ALA A 144 8.25 -5.37 8.25
CA ALA A 144 9.26 -5.71 9.26
C ALA A 144 8.63 -6.25 10.56
N LEU A 145 7.48 -5.74 11.00
CA LEU A 145 6.71 -6.27 12.13
C LEU A 145 6.27 -7.73 11.89
N GLU A 146 5.75 -8.04 10.70
CA GLU A 146 5.38 -9.42 10.36
C GLU A 146 6.56 -10.38 10.37
N LEU A 147 7.66 -9.97 9.77
CA LEU A 147 8.85 -10.80 9.66
C LEU A 147 9.50 -11.01 11.03
N ALA A 148 9.52 -9.97 11.86
CA ALA A 148 10.04 -10.04 13.23
C ALA A 148 9.25 -11.01 14.12
N ARG A 149 7.93 -11.16 13.92
CA ARG A 149 7.12 -12.16 14.62
C ARG A 149 7.52 -13.60 14.29
N LYS A 150 7.85 -13.86 13.02
CA LYS A 150 8.26 -15.19 12.57
C LYS A 150 9.71 -15.49 12.94
N HIS A 151 10.60 -14.55 12.63
CA HIS A 151 12.04 -14.68 12.83
C HIS A 151 12.64 -13.30 13.19
N PHE A 152 12.95 -13.11 14.46
CA PHE A 152 13.51 -11.84 14.91
C PHE A 152 14.93 -11.61 14.35
N LYS A 153 15.14 -10.47 13.69
CA LYS A 153 16.45 -10.00 13.21
C LYS A 153 16.65 -8.54 13.59
N THR A 154 17.92 -8.16 13.79
CA THR A 154 18.31 -6.78 14.11
C THR A 154 17.85 -5.78 13.06
N GLU A 155 17.89 -6.15 11.78
CA GLU A 155 17.45 -5.29 10.68
C GLU A 155 15.95 -4.96 10.74
N TYR A 156 15.10 -5.93 11.12
CA TYR A 156 13.67 -5.70 11.30
C TYR A 156 13.45 -4.75 12.47
N ARG A 157 14.10 -4.98 13.62
CA ARG A 157 14.01 -4.08 14.78
C ARG A 157 14.33 -2.63 14.40
N ILE A 158 15.44 -2.41 13.70
CA ILE A 158 15.87 -1.06 13.27
C ILE A 158 14.83 -0.42 12.35
N ALA A 159 14.29 -1.17 11.38
CA ALA A 159 13.28 -0.65 10.47
C ALA A 159 11.96 -0.31 11.17
N ILE A 160 11.53 -1.13 12.13
CA ILE A 160 10.33 -0.89 12.94
C ILE A 160 10.48 0.41 13.75
N GLU A 161 11.59 0.55 14.48
CA GLU A 161 11.87 1.73 15.30
C GLU A 161 11.94 3.00 14.43
N ARG A 162 12.59 2.91 13.26
CA ARG A 162 12.66 4.00 12.29
C ARG A 162 11.28 4.37 11.75
N ALA A 163 10.47 3.39 11.35
CA ALA A 163 9.13 3.63 10.81
C ALA A 163 8.22 4.29 11.84
N ILE A 164 8.18 3.77 13.08
CA ILE A 164 7.38 4.35 14.18
C ILE A 164 7.83 5.78 14.48
N THR A 165 9.15 6.00 14.60
CA THR A 165 9.69 7.34 14.91
C THR A 165 9.35 8.34 13.81
N GLN A 166 9.59 7.96 12.55
CA GLN A 166 9.33 8.83 11.41
C GLN A 166 7.83 9.14 11.26
N MET A 167 6.97 8.13 11.44
CA MET A 167 5.51 8.32 11.40
C MET A 167 5.01 9.22 12.53
N LYS A 168 5.56 9.10 13.74
CA LYS A 168 5.23 10.00 14.85
C LYS A 168 5.60 11.44 14.54
N THR A 169 6.78 11.68 13.96
CA THR A 169 7.20 13.00 13.52
C THR A 169 6.24 13.58 12.48
N TRP A 170 5.81 12.79 11.51
CA TRP A 170 4.85 13.24 10.49
C TRP A 170 3.43 13.44 11.05
N ALA A 171 2.98 12.60 11.97
CA ALA A 171 1.69 12.77 12.63
C ALA A 171 1.63 14.04 13.49
N ALA A 172 2.75 14.49 14.05
CA ALA A 172 2.82 15.78 14.75
C ALA A 172 2.60 16.98 13.81
N LEU A 173 2.93 16.84 12.52
CA LEU A 173 2.79 17.91 11.51
C LEU A 173 1.47 17.81 10.73
N ALA A 174 1.01 16.60 10.45
CA ALA A 174 -0.17 16.30 9.63
C ALA A 174 -0.94 15.11 10.23
N PRO A 175 -1.62 15.28 11.37
CA PRO A 175 -2.28 14.19 12.10
C PRO A 175 -3.34 13.50 11.23
N TRP A 176 -4.07 14.24 10.41
CA TRP A 176 -5.06 13.68 9.49
C TRP A 176 -4.48 12.58 8.59
N ASN A 177 -3.25 12.78 8.10
CA ASN A 177 -2.61 11.89 7.12
C ASN A 177 -1.85 10.72 7.75
N CYS A 178 -1.42 10.84 9.01
CA CYS A 178 -0.46 9.88 9.59
C CYS A 178 -0.89 9.28 10.93
N GLN A 179 -1.88 9.83 11.62
CA GLN A 179 -2.21 9.39 12.97
C GLN A 179 -2.72 7.94 13.02
N HIS A 180 -3.60 7.53 12.10
CA HIS A 180 -4.07 6.14 12.01
C HIS A 180 -2.92 5.16 11.72
N LYS A 181 -1.97 5.54 10.86
CA LYS A 181 -0.75 4.76 10.57
C LYS A 181 0.11 4.56 11.81
N VAL A 182 0.31 5.62 12.60
CA VAL A 182 1.04 5.54 13.89
C VAL A 182 0.34 4.58 14.84
N HIS A 183 -0.99 4.66 14.96
CA HIS A 183 -1.74 3.77 15.84
C HIS A 183 -1.63 2.31 15.40
N LEU A 184 -1.76 2.02 14.10
CA LEU A 184 -1.62 0.66 13.59
C LEU A 184 -0.21 0.10 13.79
N LEU A 185 0.84 0.87 13.48
CA LEU A 185 2.23 0.45 13.75
C LEU A 185 2.48 0.17 15.24
N ASN A 186 1.94 0.99 16.14
CA ASN A 186 2.08 0.75 17.57
C ASN A 186 1.24 -0.44 18.04
N ALA A 187 0.07 -0.71 17.44
CA ALA A 187 -0.75 -1.89 17.75
C ALA A 187 0.03 -3.17 17.44
N GLU A 188 0.59 -3.24 16.24
CA GLU A 188 1.40 -4.35 15.78
C GLU A 188 2.68 -4.51 16.60
N TYR A 189 3.31 -3.40 17.00
CA TYR A 189 4.50 -3.43 17.86
C TYR A 189 4.19 -3.87 19.29
N ALA A 190 3.08 -3.41 19.87
CA ALA A 190 2.60 -3.87 21.18
C ALA A 190 2.32 -5.38 21.14
N TYR A 191 1.68 -5.86 20.07
CA TYR A 191 1.43 -7.27 19.88
C TYR A 191 2.74 -8.08 19.75
N LEU A 192 3.71 -7.63 18.96
CA LEU A 192 5.05 -8.24 18.87
C LEU A 192 5.75 -8.31 20.25
N LYS A 193 5.47 -7.38 21.16
CA LYS A 193 6.02 -7.35 22.53
C LYS A 193 5.24 -8.17 23.54
N GLY A 194 4.12 -8.79 23.14
CA GLY A 194 3.24 -9.54 24.03
C GLY A 194 2.27 -8.69 24.85
N ASP A 195 2.17 -7.39 24.58
CA ASP A 195 1.17 -6.50 25.21
C ASP A 195 -0.15 -6.59 24.43
N THR A 196 -0.91 -7.64 24.70
CA THR A 196 -2.18 -7.94 24.01
C THR A 196 -3.26 -6.91 24.32
N ALA A 197 -3.36 -6.45 25.58
CA ALA A 197 -4.34 -5.44 25.99
C ALA A 197 -4.06 -4.08 25.34
N GLY A 198 -2.78 -3.66 25.31
CA GLY A 198 -2.36 -2.45 24.62
C GLY A 198 -2.59 -2.54 23.11
N ALA A 199 -2.27 -3.69 22.50
CA ALA A 199 -2.50 -3.92 21.08
C ALA A 199 -3.99 -3.80 20.71
N ALA A 200 -4.89 -4.47 21.45
CA ALA A 200 -6.33 -4.42 21.19
C ALA A 200 -6.87 -2.99 21.18
N LYS A 201 -6.50 -2.19 22.19
CA LYS A 201 -6.89 -0.77 22.27
C LYS A 201 -6.35 0.04 21.09
N LEU A 202 -5.11 -0.20 20.69
CA LEU A 202 -4.49 0.53 19.58
C LEU A 202 -5.08 0.16 18.22
N TYR A 203 -5.49 -1.10 18.01
CA TYR A 203 -6.24 -1.50 16.82
C TYR A 203 -7.58 -0.77 16.72
N ASP A 204 -8.35 -0.74 17.80
CA ASP A 204 -9.66 -0.07 17.82
C ASP A 204 -9.50 1.43 17.51
N ILE A 205 -8.47 2.08 18.06
CA ILE A 205 -8.13 3.48 17.75
C ILE A 205 -7.72 3.64 16.29
N ALA A 206 -6.85 2.77 15.76
CA ALA A 206 -6.37 2.86 14.39
C ALA A 206 -7.52 2.78 13.38
N ILE A 207 -8.45 1.82 13.58
CA ILE A 207 -9.65 1.64 12.76
C ILE A 207 -10.53 2.90 12.82
N GLN A 208 -10.86 3.37 14.03
CA GLN A 208 -11.72 4.54 14.21
C GLN A 208 -11.12 5.80 13.57
N VAL A 209 -9.81 6.05 13.75
CA VAL A 209 -9.14 7.23 13.20
C VAL A 209 -9.06 7.14 11.68
N ALA A 210 -8.76 5.97 11.11
CA ALA A 210 -8.72 5.79 9.66
C ALA A 210 -10.10 6.08 9.01
N GLY A 211 -11.16 5.53 9.59
CA GLY A 211 -12.53 5.76 9.13
C GLY A 211 -12.96 7.23 9.25
N ASN A 212 -12.67 7.88 10.38
CA ASN A 212 -12.95 9.31 10.58
C ASN A 212 -12.19 10.18 9.57
N HIS A 213 -10.96 9.81 9.24
CA HIS A 213 -10.14 10.52 8.26
C HIS A 213 -10.43 10.12 6.81
N LYS A 214 -11.37 9.19 6.59
CA LYS A 214 -11.83 8.69 5.28
C LYS A 214 -10.77 7.91 4.49
N PHE A 215 -9.77 7.34 5.17
CA PHE A 215 -8.79 6.45 4.55
C PHE A 215 -9.35 5.02 4.50
N ILE A 216 -10.35 4.80 3.64
CA ILE A 216 -11.14 3.55 3.61
C ILE A 216 -10.28 2.28 3.46
N HIS A 217 -9.25 2.34 2.62
CA HIS A 217 -8.33 1.23 2.39
C HIS A 217 -7.42 0.95 3.59
N GLU A 218 -7.13 1.96 4.41
CA GLU A 218 -6.33 1.79 5.62
C GLU A 218 -7.17 1.39 6.82
N GLU A 219 -8.44 1.81 6.87
CA GLU A 219 -9.43 1.27 7.78
C GLU A 219 -9.61 -0.23 7.51
N ALA A 220 -9.78 -0.62 6.24
CA ALA A 220 -9.87 -2.02 5.82
C ALA A 220 -8.60 -2.80 6.20
N LEU A 221 -7.42 -2.22 5.98
CA LEU A 221 -6.17 -2.83 6.41
C LEU A 221 -6.10 -2.99 7.93
N ALA A 222 -6.42 -1.96 8.71
CA ALA A 222 -6.40 -2.02 10.17
C ALA A 222 -7.37 -3.08 10.70
N LEU A 223 -8.53 -3.22 10.06
CA LEU A 223 -9.50 -4.29 10.35
C LEU A 223 -8.93 -5.67 10.02
N GLU A 224 -8.29 -5.85 8.85
CA GLU A 224 -7.65 -7.13 8.49
C GLU A 224 -6.57 -7.51 9.50
N ARG A 225 -5.74 -6.55 9.89
CA ARG A 225 -4.68 -6.75 10.90
C ARG A 225 -5.23 -7.05 12.29
N ALA A 226 -6.25 -6.33 12.72
CA ALA A 226 -6.96 -6.60 13.98
C ALA A 226 -7.63 -7.99 13.96
N GLY A 227 -8.17 -8.42 12.82
CA GLY A 227 -8.77 -9.73 12.64
C GLY A 227 -7.79 -10.86 12.91
N VAL A 228 -6.58 -10.77 12.34
CA VAL A 228 -5.49 -11.72 12.59
C VAL A 228 -5.14 -11.72 14.07
N PHE A 229 -4.95 -10.55 14.67
CA PHE A 229 -4.64 -10.42 16.09
C PHE A 229 -5.70 -11.10 16.98
N TYR A 230 -6.99 -10.83 16.78
CA TYR A 230 -8.03 -11.40 17.61
C TYR A 230 -8.13 -12.92 17.47
N GLN A 231 -8.03 -13.47 16.26
CA GLN A 231 -8.03 -14.92 16.07
C GLN A 231 -6.82 -15.59 16.71
N GLU A 232 -5.61 -15.04 16.54
CA GLU A 232 -4.39 -15.59 17.16
C GLU A 232 -4.42 -15.51 18.70
N ASN A 233 -5.22 -14.60 19.27
CA ASN A 233 -5.43 -14.48 20.71
C ASN A 233 -6.71 -15.16 21.21
N GLY A 234 -7.36 -15.99 20.38
CA GLY A 234 -8.48 -16.86 20.77
C GLY A 234 -9.88 -16.25 20.65
N ASP A 235 -10.01 -14.98 20.25
CA ASP A 235 -11.31 -14.31 20.01
C ASP A 235 -11.70 -14.43 18.53
N ILE A 236 -12.16 -15.63 18.16
CA ILE A 236 -12.47 -15.98 16.77
C ILE A 236 -13.64 -15.15 16.24
N GLU A 237 -14.67 -14.90 17.05
CA GLU A 237 -15.86 -14.12 16.64
C GLU A 237 -15.50 -12.68 16.29
N LYS A 238 -14.72 -12.01 17.17
CA LYS A 238 -14.26 -10.66 16.90
C LYS A 238 -13.32 -10.62 15.70
N GLY A 239 -12.43 -11.60 15.59
CA GLY A 239 -11.54 -11.77 14.44
C GLY A 239 -12.28 -11.88 13.11
N THR A 240 -13.26 -12.78 13.02
CA THR A 240 -14.10 -12.96 11.82
C THR A 240 -14.93 -11.71 11.51
N THR A 241 -15.44 -11.02 12.53
CA THR A 241 -16.16 -9.75 12.35
C THR A 241 -15.25 -8.68 11.74
N CYS A 242 -14.01 -8.57 12.22
CA CYS A 242 -13.01 -7.68 11.64
C CYS A 242 -12.74 -8.00 10.17
N PHE A 243 -12.58 -9.29 9.81
CA PHE A 243 -12.36 -9.68 8.41
C PHE A 243 -13.53 -9.36 7.48
N ARG A 244 -14.78 -9.57 7.92
CA ARG A 244 -15.96 -9.16 7.14
C ARG A 244 -15.98 -7.66 6.87
N LYS A 245 -15.67 -6.84 7.89
CA LYS A 245 -15.59 -5.39 7.72
C LYS A 245 -14.42 -4.97 6.82
N ALA A 246 -13.27 -5.66 6.91
CA ALA A 246 -12.14 -5.44 6.03
C ALA A 246 -12.50 -5.73 4.58
N HIS A 247 -13.16 -6.87 4.32
CA HIS A 247 -13.70 -7.23 3.02
C HIS A 247 -14.61 -6.10 2.48
N ASP A 248 -15.61 -5.66 3.26
CA ASP A 248 -16.53 -4.60 2.85
C ASP A 248 -15.81 -3.27 2.55
N GLY A 249 -14.79 -2.94 3.34
CA GLY A 249 -13.96 -1.75 3.13
C GLY A 249 -13.19 -1.82 1.80
N TYR A 250 -12.55 -2.95 1.50
CA TYR A 250 -11.87 -3.16 0.22
C TYR A 250 -12.85 -3.17 -0.97
N THR A 251 -14.03 -3.77 -0.81
CA THR A 251 -15.09 -3.74 -1.83
C THR A 251 -15.55 -2.31 -2.11
N LYS A 252 -15.82 -1.51 -1.07
CA LYS A 252 -16.23 -0.10 -1.21
C LYS A 252 -15.13 0.78 -1.80
N TRP A 253 -13.87 0.47 -1.52
CA TRP A 253 -12.75 1.15 -2.16
C TRP A 253 -12.63 0.82 -3.65
N GLY A 254 -13.20 -0.31 -4.10
CA GLY A 254 -13.10 -0.80 -5.47
C GLY A 254 -11.98 -1.83 -5.68
N ALA A 255 -11.29 -2.26 -4.61
CA ALA A 255 -10.24 -3.26 -4.64
C ALA A 255 -10.82 -4.68 -4.56
N THR A 256 -11.66 -5.05 -5.53
CA THR A 256 -12.44 -6.30 -5.53
C THR A 256 -11.55 -7.54 -5.42
N SER A 257 -10.41 -7.58 -6.12
CA SER A 257 -9.46 -8.71 -6.01
C SER A 257 -8.90 -8.85 -4.60
N LYS A 258 -8.54 -7.73 -3.95
CA LYS A 258 -8.07 -7.77 -2.57
C LYS A 258 -9.19 -8.18 -1.60
N ALA A 259 -10.43 -7.76 -1.84
CA ALA A 259 -11.58 -8.21 -1.07
C ALA A 259 -11.78 -9.73 -1.19
N SER A 260 -11.77 -10.27 -2.41
CA SER A 260 -11.86 -11.72 -2.66
C SER A 260 -10.72 -12.49 -1.97
N GLN A 261 -9.49 -11.95 -1.99
CA GLN A 261 -8.38 -12.57 -1.27
C GLN A 261 -8.65 -12.68 0.24
N VAL A 262 -9.21 -11.64 0.87
CA VAL A 262 -9.55 -11.68 2.30
C VAL A 262 -10.65 -12.71 2.55
N GLN A 263 -11.66 -12.77 1.69
CA GLN A 263 -12.76 -13.72 1.78
C GLN A 263 -12.27 -15.18 1.70
N GLU A 264 -11.39 -15.48 0.75
CA GLU A 264 -10.79 -16.80 0.56
C GLU A 264 -9.81 -17.17 1.68
N ARG A 265 -8.97 -16.22 2.12
CA ARG A 265 -7.91 -16.48 3.11
C ARG A 265 -8.46 -16.82 4.49
N TYR A 266 -9.61 -16.27 4.84
CA TYR A 266 -10.19 -16.37 6.18
C TYR A 266 -11.53 -17.10 6.20
N ASP A 267 -11.84 -17.85 5.13
CA ASP A 267 -13.02 -18.69 5.00
C ASP A 267 -14.32 -17.97 5.44
N LEU A 268 -14.56 -16.78 4.88
CA LEU A 268 -15.73 -15.96 5.24
C LEU A 268 -17.05 -16.49 4.63
N MET A 269 -17.01 -17.63 3.92
CA MET A 269 -18.14 -18.30 3.28
C MET A 269 -18.38 -19.69 3.87
#